data_AF-A0A836C4J6-F1
#
_entry.id   AF-A0A836C4J6-F1
#
_cell.length_a   1.000
_cell.length_b   1.000
_cell.length_c   1.000
_cell.angle_alpha   90.00
_cell.angle_beta   90.00
_cell.angle_gamma   90.00
#
_symmetry.space_group_name_H-M   'P 1'
#
loop_
_entity.id
_entity.type
_entity.pdbx_description
1 polymer ?
#
loop_
_entity_poly.entity_id
_entity_poly.type
_entity_poly.pdbx_seq_one_letter_code
_entity_poly.pdbx_strand_id
1 'polypeptide(L)'
;MADAGPSGKRLREDEGVGDLGWLAKSGHLPRKKQDIEGVGNGSIVELQAQLFRAQENRELRAQGVDVPRTSGFNVAALLQRKNAGVEERDKKDRSEVKTAADRVGECYAALERKAQLYEKLARGDIGDEEDKYEVDFVRKDAGEDYGEGPSGRAGGGGGDPIDSMLRAVAGSGGMMTADMARERERRAWEADQERELAGEEAEERRRKHKEELLSLGKQTREERQRAEAAKARKEEATKVRRDDLKQKFLKEQIAKKLAAVQQKKAA
;
A
#
# COMPACT_ATOMS: atom_id res chain seq x y z
N MET A 1 -27.67 -19.60 81.53
CA MET A 1 -27.92 -18.46 80.62
C MET A 1 -26.56 -18.09 80.03
N ALA A 2 -26.25 -18.52 78.80
CA ALA A 2 -26.42 -17.76 77.53
C ALA A 2 -25.58 -16.46 77.57
N ASP A 3 -24.70 -16.10 76.62
CA ASP A 3 -24.79 -16.25 75.17
C ASP A 3 -23.45 -15.88 74.46
N ALA A 4 -23.32 -16.37 73.21
CA ALA A 4 -22.58 -15.96 71.99
C ALA A 4 -21.29 -15.08 71.95
N GLY A 5 -20.38 -15.45 71.03
CA GLY A 5 -19.19 -14.70 70.55
C GLY A 5 -19.50 -13.52 69.59
N PRO A 6 -18.57 -13.01 68.74
CA PRO A 6 -17.86 -13.84 67.74
C PRO A 6 -16.43 -13.43 67.26
N SER A 7 -15.78 -14.42 66.66
CA SER A 7 -14.95 -14.37 65.43
C SER A 7 -13.69 -13.50 65.35
N GLY A 8 -12.57 -14.05 65.85
CA GLY A 8 -11.25 -13.83 65.24
C GLY A 8 -11.09 -14.74 64.00
N LYS A 9 -10.91 -14.14 62.82
CA LYS A 9 -10.65 -14.87 61.58
C LYS A 9 -9.33 -15.62 61.70
N ARG A 10 -9.38 -16.95 61.77
CA ARG A 10 -8.21 -17.82 61.58
C ARG A 10 -7.79 -17.73 60.12
N LEU A 11 -6.57 -17.26 59.85
CA LEU A 11 -5.91 -17.58 58.59
C LEU A 11 -5.75 -19.10 58.56
N ARG A 12 -6.42 -19.77 57.62
CA ARG A 12 -6.03 -21.12 57.23
C ARG A 12 -4.77 -20.97 56.39
N GLU A 13 -3.64 -21.33 57.00
CA GLU A 13 -2.44 -21.69 56.26
C GLU A 13 -2.75 -23.02 55.57
N ASP A 14 -3.11 -22.97 54.29
CA ASP A 14 -3.15 -24.13 53.42
C ASP A 14 -1.69 -24.46 53.01
N GLU A 15 -0.89 -24.93 53.97
CA GLU A 15 0.37 -25.63 53.70
C GLU A 15 0.08 -27.13 53.55
N GLY A 16 0.37 -27.70 52.38
CA GLY A 16 0.45 -29.16 52.25
C GLY A 16 -0.05 -29.81 50.97
N VAL A 17 -0.49 -29.06 49.96
CA VAL A 17 -0.66 -29.61 48.61
C VAL A 17 0.01 -28.64 47.65
N GLY A 18 1.21 -28.99 47.19
CA GLY A 18 1.89 -28.23 46.14
C GLY A 18 0.92 -27.98 44.99
N ASP A 19 0.92 -26.77 44.45
CA ASP A 19 0.01 -26.32 43.41
C ASP A 19 -0.02 -27.38 42.29
N LEU A 20 -1.08 -28.20 42.23
CA LEU A 20 -1.21 -29.39 41.36
C LEU A 20 -1.41 -29.01 39.87
N GLY A 21 -0.84 -27.87 39.48
CA GLY A 21 -0.84 -27.30 38.15
C GLY A 21 -2.25 -27.12 37.57
N TRP A 22 -2.31 -27.14 36.25
CA TRP A 22 -3.53 -27.02 35.46
C TRP A 22 -4.51 -28.19 35.68
N LEU A 23 -4.03 -29.34 36.18
CA LEU A 23 -4.84 -30.54 36.39
C LEU A 23 -5.87 -30.34 37.51
N ALA A 24 -5.51 -29.70 38.62
CA ALA A 24 -6.43 -29.47 39.75
C ALA A 24 -7.28 -28.19 39.63
N LYS A 25 -6.87 -27.22 38.81
CA LYS A 25 -7.63 -25.96 38.59
C LYS A 25 -8.69 -26.07 37.48
N SER A 26 -8.74 -27.17 36.73
CA SER A 26 -9.56 -27.35 35.53
C SER A 26 -11.08 -27.48 35.76
N GLY A 27 -11.53 -27.66 37.00
CA GLY A 27 -12.97 -27.80 37.31
C GLY A 27 -13.77 -26.49 37.28
N HIS A 28 -13.11 -25.33 37.25
CA HIS A 28 -13.77 -24.04 37.17
C HIS A 28 -13.10 -23.18 36.10
N LEU A 29 -13.88 -22.82 35.08
CA LEU A 29 -13.39 -21.95 34.01
C LEU A 29 -12.89 -20.64 34.63
N PRO A 30 -11.63 -20.23 34.40
CA PRO A 30 -11.11 -19.02 34.98
C PRO A 30 -11.94 -17.83 34.50
N ARG A 31 -12.50 -17.06 35.44
CA ARG A 31 -13.34 -15.90 35.15
C ARG A 31 -12.62 -14.78 34.38
N LYS A 32 -11.28 -14.80 34.40
CA LYS A 32 -10.41 -13.86 33.69
C LYS A 32 -9.48 -14.66 32.78
N LYS A 33 -9.13 -14.07 31.63
CA LYS A 33 -8.13 -14.64 30.72
C LYS A 33 -6.80 -14.75 31.47
N GLN A 34 -6.24 -15.94 31.51
CA GLN A 34 -4.91 -16.21 32.05
C GLN A 34 -3.97 -16.42 30.88
N ASP A 35 -2.82 -15.77 30.91
CA ASP A 35 -1.79 -15.97 29.91
C ASP A 35 -1.20 -17.37 30.09
N ILE A 36 -1.07 -18.11 28.99
CA ILE A 36 -0.49 -19.44 29.00
C ILE A 36 1.01 -19.27 28.88
N GLU A 37 1.76 -19.81 29.84
CA GLU A 37 3.22 -19.75 29.81
C GLU A 37 3.77 -20.36 28.51
N GLY A 38 4.61 -19.61 27.81
CA GLY A 38 5.18 -20.01 26.52
C GLY A 38 4.31 -19.75 25.29
N VAL A 39 3.06 -19.26 25.44
CA VAL A 39 2.19 -18.90 24.29
C VAL A 39 2.00 -17.39 24.24
N GLY A 40 2.51 -16.77 23.18
CA GLY A 40 2.32 -15.32 22.98
C GLY A 40 0.88 -14.97 22.57
N ASN A 41 0.42 -13.77 22.93
CA ASN A 41 -0.92 -13.27 22.58
C ASN A 41 -1.23 -13.32 21.08
N GLY A 42 -0.23 -13.11 20.21
CA GLY A 42 -0.39 -13.24 18.75
C GLY A 42 -0.71 -14.67 18.31
N SER A 43 -0.06 -15.66 18.93
CA SER A 43 -0.32 -17.09 18.66
C SER A 43 -1.72 -17.49 19.12
N ILE A 44 -2.21 -16.93 20.23
CA ILE A 44 -3.58 -17.15 20.70
C ILE A 44 -4.60 -16.59 19.70
N VAL A 45 -4.39 -15.37 19.20
CA VAL A 45 -5.28 -14.75 18.19
C VAL A 45 -5.25 -15.53 16.87
N GLU A 46 -4.07 -16.00 16.46
CA GLU A 46 -3.92 -16.84 15.27
C GLU A 46 -4.67 -18.17 15.41
N LEU A 47 -4.54 -18.85 16.54
CA LEU A 47 -5.28 -20.09 16.83
C LEU A 47 -6.79 -19.86 16.88
N GLN A 48 -7.23 -18.74 17.47
CA GLN A 48 -8.64 -18.35 17.45
C GLN A 48 -9.13 -18.14 16.02
N ALA A 49 -8.36 -17.44 15.18
CA ALA A 49 -8.70 -17.26 13.77
C ALA A 49 -8.78 -18.59 13.02
N GLN A 50 -7.85 -19.53 13.27
CA GLN A 50 -7.90 -20.88 12.69
C GLN A 50 -9.13 -21.65 13.16
N LEU A 51 -9.50 -21.53 14.43
CA LEU A 51 -10.67 -22.18 15.01
C LEU A 51 -11.97 -21.62 14.41
N PHE A 52 -12.10 -20.30 14.28
CA PHE A 52 -13.25 -19.67 13.63
C PHE A 52 -13.36 -20.10 12.16
N ARG A 53 -12.25 -20.10 11.41
CA ARG A 53 -12.23 -20.64 10.03
C ARG A 53 -12.66 -22.10 9.97
N ALA A 54 -12.23 -22.92 10.93
CA ALA A 54 -12.62 -24.33 10.98
C ALA A 54 -14.12 -24.53 11.31
N GLN A 55 -14.68 -23.69 12.19
CA GLN A 55 -16.11 -23.68 12.51
C GLN A 55 -16.95 -23.23 11.31
N GLU A 56 -16.58 -22.11 10.68
CA GLU A 56 -17.24 -21.59 9.48
C GLU A 56 -17.19 -22.62 8.35
N ASN A 57 -16.03 -23.25 8.10
CA ASN A 57 -15.90 -24.30 7.10
C ASN A 57 -16.77 -25.53 7.41
N ARG A 58 -17.03 -25.83 8.68
CA ARG A 58 -17.94 -26.91 9.09
C ARG A 58 -19.39 -26.53 8.81
N GLU A 59 -19.78 -25.30 9.10
CA GLU A 59 -21.11 -24.76 8.80
C GLU A 59 -21.37 -24.72 7.29
N LEU A 60 -20.40 -24.21 6.51
CA LEU A 60 -20.45 -24.21 5.05
C LEU A 60 -20.60 -25.63 4.49
N ARG A 61 -19.85 -26.60 5.01
CA ARG A 61 -20.01 -28.02 4.64
C ARG A 61 -21.36 -28.60 5.03
N ALA A 62 -21.91 -28.21 6.18
CA ALA A 62 -23.26 -28.62 6.59
C ALA A 62 -24.35 -28.02 5.67
N GLN A 63 -24.09 -26.84 5.10
CA GLN A 63 -24.91 -26.18 4.09
C GLN A 63 -24.66 -26.71 2.65
N GLY A 64 -23.76 -27.70 2.49
CA GLY A 64 -23.45 -28.31 1.19
C GLY A 64 -22.44 -27.53 0.34
N VAL A 65 -21.80 -26.49 0.88
CA VAL A 65 -20.72 -25.74 0.20
C VAL A 65 -19.40 -26.48 0.38
N ASP A 66 -18.80 -26.90 -0.73
CA ASP A 66 -17.54 -27.63 -0.72
C ASP A 66 -16.36 -26.68 -0.49
N VAL A 67 -15.75 -26.76 0.70
CA VAL A 67 -14.59 -25.94 1.06
C VAL A 67 -13.31 -26.72 0.75
N PRO A 68 -12.47 -26.24 -0.19
CA PRO A 68 -11.24 -26.92 -0.58
C PRO A 68 -10.27 -27.00 0.60
N ARG A 69 -9.77 -28.21 0.90
CA ARG A 69 -8.69 -28.39 1.88
C ARG A 69 -7.39 -27.88 1.28
N THR A 70 -6.80 -26.84 1.86
CA THR A 70 -5.41 -26.44 1.57
C THR A 70 -4.41 -27.38 2.25
N SER A 71 -4.57 -28.70 2.13
CA SER A 71 -3.61 -29.66 2.64
C SER A 71 -2.72 -30.12 1.48
N GLY A 72 -1.55 -29.49 1.34
CA GLY A 72 -0.50 -29.95 0.41
C GLY A 72 0.17 -28.87 -0.43
N PHE A 73 -0.33 -27.63 -0.43
CA PHE A 73 0.29 -26.54 -1.18
C PHE A 73 1.37 -25.87 -0.34
N ASN A 74 2.63 -26.17 -0.62
CA ASN A 74 3.75 -25.53 0.03
C ASN A 74 3.88 -24.08 -0.49
N VAL A 75 3.20 -23.16 0.20
CA VAL A 75 3.21 -21.72 -0.13
C VAL A 75 4.64 -21.18 -0.15
N ALA A 76 5.54 -21.69 0.71
CA ALA A 76 6.94 -21.30 0.72
C ALA A 76 7.66 -21.67 -0.58
N ALA A 77 7.37 -22.85 -1.15
CA ALA A 77 7.97 -23.28 -2.43
C ALA A 77 7.53 -22.40 -3.62
N LEU A 78 6.33 -21.79 -3.57
CA LEU A 78 5.85 -20.91 -4.63
C LEU A 78 6.35 -19.49 -4.49
N LEU A 79 6.49 -19.01 -3.25
CA LEU A 79 7.14 -17.73 -2.98
C LEU A 79 8.64 -17.77 -3.31
N GLN A 80 9.26 -18.95 -3.25
CA GLN A 80 10.64 -19.17 -3.70
C GLN A 80 10.78 -19.34 -5.22
N ARG A 81 9.70 -19.69 -5.93
CA ARG A 81 9.72 -19.86 -7.38
C ARG A 81 9.70 -18.51 -8.08
N LYS A 82 10.89 -17.94 -8.25
CA LYS A 82 11.10 -16.71 -9.03
C LYS A 82 10.80 -16.95 -10.51
N ASN A 83 10.11 -16.01 -11.13
CA ASN A 83 9.84 -16.04 -12.57
C ASN A 83 11.09 -15.56 -13.32
N ALA A 84 11.70 -16.43 -14.13
CA ALA A 84 12.92 -16.12 -14.87
C ALA A 84 12.78 -14.85 -15.73
N GLY A 85 11.63 -14.63 -16.36
CA GLY A 85 11.38 -13.43 -17.17
C GLY A 85 11.24 -12.15 -16.35
N VAL A 86 10.90 -12.23 -15.07
CA VAL A 86 10.92 -11.07 -14.16
C VAL A 86 12.35 -10.73 -13.77
N GLU A 87 13.19 -11.72 -13.48
CA GLU A 87 14.60 -11.49 -13.18
C GLU A 87 15.38 -10.97 -14.40
N GLU A 88 15.07 -11.43 -15.61
CA GLU A 88 15.66 -10.90 -16.84
C GLU A 88 15.24 -9.45 -17.10
N ARG A 89 13.96 -9.11 -16.90
CA ARG A 89 13.48 -7.73 -17.01
C ARG A 89 14.11 -6.84 -15.94
N ASP A 90 14.14 -7.27 -14.68
CA ASP A 90 14.75 -6.52 -13.59
C ASP A 90 16.24 -6.26 -13.83
N LYS A 91 16.98 -7.23 -14.39
CA LYS A 91 18.39 -7.06 -14.76
C LYS A 91 18.55 -6.04 -15.89
N LYS A 92 17.69 -6.15 -16.91
CA LYS A 92 17.67 -5.22 -18.04
C LYS A 92 17.36 -3.80 -17.55
N ASP A 93 16.28 -3.63 -16.79
CA ASP A 93 15.87 -2.35 -16.22
C ASP A 93 16.99 -1.76 -15.35
N ARG A 94 17.62 -2.56 -14.46
CA ARG A 94 18.75 -2.10 -13.65
C ARG A 94 19.96 -1.66 -14.48
N SER A 95 20.23 -2.32 -15.60
CA SER A 95 21.31 -1.91 -16.52
C SER A 95 20.94 -0.69 -17.36
N GLU A 96 19.65 -0.47 -17.62
CA GLU A 96 19.12 0.65 -18.39
C GLU A 96 18.90 1.91 -17.53
N VAL A 97 18.93 1.79 -16.20
CA VAL A 97 19.06 2.96 -15.30
C VAL A 97 20.45 3.57 -15.49
N LYS A 98 20.58 4.34 -16.57
CA LYS A 98 21.75 5.19 -16.86
C LYS A 98 21.95 6.12 -15.68
N THR A 99 23.17 6.13 -15.15
CA THR A 99 23.52 6.99 -14.03
C THR A 99 23.46 8.45 -14.48
N ALA A 100 23.38 9.38 -13.53
CA ALA A 100 23.41 10.80 -13.85
C ALA A 100 24.67 11.18 -14.65
N ALA A 101 25.80 10.49 -14.42
CA ALA A 101 27.04 10.69 -15.16
C ALA A 101 26.92 10.28 -16.64
N ASP A 102 26.27 9.14 -16.92
CA ASP A 102 26.06 8.68 -18.30
C ASP A 102 25.14 9.63 -19.08
N ARG A 103 24.08 10.13 -18.41
CA ARG A 103 23.19 11.15 -19.00
C ARG A 103 23.93 12.45 -19.29
N VAL A 104 24.78 12.90 -18.36
CA VAL A 104 25.62 14.09 -18.58
C VAL A 104 26.61 13.88 -19.73
N GLY A 105 27.19 12.69 -19.86
CA GLY A 105 28.05 12.32 -21.00
C GLY A 105 27.30 12.35 -22.34
N GLU A 106 26.09 11.82 -22.40
CA GLU A 106 25.22 11.90 -23.58
C GLU A 106 24.85 13.34 -23.94
N CYS A 107 24.51 14.16 -22.93
CA CYS A 107 24.27 15.59 -23.14
C CYS A 107 25.51 16.31 -23.67
N TYR A 108 26.70 16.01 -23.13
CA TYR A 108 27.95 16.61 -23.59
C TYR A 108 28.26 16.23 -25.05
N ALA A 109 28.13 14.95 -25.40
CA ALA A 109 28.31 14.49 -26.77
C ALA A 109 27.30 15.10 -27.75
N ALA A 110 26.05 15.29 -27.33
CA ALA A 110 25.04 15.99 -28.12
C ALA A 110 25.37 17.47 -28.32
N LEU A 111 25.85 18.14 -27.27
CA LEU A 111 26.29 19.54 -27.34
C LEU A 111 27.51 19.70 -28.25
N GLU A 112 28.46 18.78 -28.21
CA GLU A 112 29.62 18.78 -29.09
C GLU A 112 29.22 18.63 -30.57
N ARG A 113 28.33 17.69 -30.89
CA ARG A 113 27.78 17.56 -32.26
C ARG A 113 27.07 18.83 -32.70
N LYS A 114 26.30 19.45 -31.80
CA LYS A 114 25.60 20.71 -32.10
C LYS A 114 26.59 21.85 -32.34
N ALA A 115 27.65 21.93 -31.54
CA ALA A 115 28.71 22.94 -31.71
C ALA A 115 29.45 22.76 -33.04
N GLN A 116 29.77 21.52 -33.42
CA GLN A 116 30.38 21.21 -34.73
C GLN A 116 29.47 21.61 -35.90
N LEU A 117 28.15 21.42 -35.78
CA LEU A 117 27.20 21.89 -36.80
C LEU A 117 27.19 23.41 -36.89
N TYR A 118 27.19 24.13 -35.77
CA TYR A 118 27.27 25.58 -35.77
C TYR A 118 28.60 26.11 -36.32
N GLU A 119 29.73 25.45 -36.03
CA GLU A 119 31.03 25.85 -36.58
C GLU A 119 31.07 25.68 -38.10
N LYS A 120 30.52 24.57 -38.62
CA LYS A 120 30.40 24.33 -40.06
C LYS A 120 29.45 25.32 -40.73
N LEU A 121 28.34 25.67 -40.08
CA LEU A 121 27.39 26.68 -40.56
C LEU A 121 28.07 28.07 -40.59
N ALA A 122 28.79 28.44 -39.53
CA ALA A 122 29.52 29.71 -39.45
C ALA A 122 30.66 29.80 -40.48
N ARG A 123 31.28 28.67 -40.82
CA ARG A 123 32.28 28.56 -41.88
C ARG A 123 31.68 28.61 -43.29
N GLY A 124 30.37 28.42 -43.44
CA GLY A 124 29.69 28.31 -44.74
C GLY A 124 29.96 26.99 -45.47
N ASP A 125 30.42 25.96 -44.75
CA ASP A 125 30.69 24.61 -45.30
C ASP A 125 29.41 23.76 -45.43
N ILE A 126 28.30 24.21 -44.83
CA ILE A 126 26.98 23.59 -44.99
C ILE A 126 26.28 24.38 -46.08
N GLY A 127 26.12 23.77 -47.27
CA GLY A 127 25.26 24.32 -48.31
C GLY A 127 23.81 24.33 -47.83
N ASP A 128 23.07 25.36 -48.19
CA ASP A 128 21.65 25.48 -47.87
C ASP A 128 20.89 24.31 -48.52
N GLU A 129 20.58 23.25 -47.76
CA GLU A 129 19.72 22.14 -48.21
C GLU A 129 18.23 22.58 -48.30
N GLU A 130 17.96 23.85 -48.60
CA GLU A 130 16.61 24.44 -48.70
C GLU A 130 15.80 23.70 -49.79
N ASP A 131 16.39 23.49 -50.96
CA ASP A 131 15.80 22.77 -52.10
C ASP A 131 15.35 21.32 -51.77
N LYS A 132 15.94 20.70 -50.74
CA LYS A 132 15.64 19.30 -50.37
C LYS A 132 14.33 19.14 -49.59
N TYR A 133 13.90 20.21 -48.92
CA TYR A 133 12.67 20.25 -48.15
C TYR A 133 11.57 21.07 -48.84
N GLU A 134 11.91 21.74 -49.94
CA GLU A 134 10.94 22.43 -50.79
C GLU A 134 10.05 21.42 -51.54
N VAL A 135 8.74 21.59 -51.40
CA VAL A 135 7.75 20.80 -52.12
C VAL A 135 7.60 21.39 -53.52
N ASP A 136 8.11 20.69 -54.52
CA ASP A 136 7.92 21.05 -55.92
C ASP A 136 6.48 20.71 -56.36
N PHE A 137 5.57 21.67 -56.27
CA PHE A 137 4.13 21.47 -56.51
C PHE A 137 3.83 20.98 -57.93
N VAL A 138 4.66 21.34 -58.92
CA VAL A 138 4.49 20.90 -60.32
C VAL A 138 4.82 19.41 -60.46
N ARG A 139 5.88 18.94 -59.80
CA ARG A 139 6.25 17.52 -59.76
C ARG A 139 5.31 16.67 -58.90
N LYS A 140 4.80 17.24 -57.81
CA LYS A 140 3.84 16.58 -56.92
C LYS A 140 2.52 16.24 -57.61
N ASP A 141 2.00 17.15 -58.44
CA ASP A 141 0.76 16.92 -59.21
C ASP A 141 0.98 16.02 -60.43
N ALA A 142 2.21 15.97 -60.97
CA ALA A 142 2.56 15.13 -62.11
C ALA A 142 2.79 13.64 -61.75
N GLY A 143 2.85 13.29 -60.45
CA GLY A 143 2.99 11.90 -60.01
C GLY A 143 4.30 11.22 -60.41
N GLU A 144 5.31 11.98 -60.83
CA GLU A 144 6.63 11.46 -61.18
C GLU A 144 7.45 11.20 -59.90
N ASP A 145 7.48 9.93 -59.52
CA ASP A 145 8.31 9.36 -58.45
C ASP A 145 9.80 9.46 -58.82
N TYR A 146 10.51 10.43 -58.23
CA TYR A 146 11.96 10.42 -58.23
C TYR A 146 12.46 9.50 -57.10
N GLY A 147 12.74 8.25 -57.49
CA GLY A 147 13.97 7.53 -57.16
C GLY A 147 14.46 7.50 -55.70
N GLU A 148 14.31 6.30 -55.12
CA GLU A 148 15.19 5.68 -54.12
C GLU A 148 14.96 6.02 -52.63
N GLY A 149 13.71 5.79 -52.20
CA GLY A 149 13.44 5.09 -50.93
C GLY A 149 13.19 3.59 -51.20
N PRO A 150 13.59 2.66 -50.33
CA PRO A 150 13.53 1.23 -50.62
C PRO A 150 12.09 0.72 -50.50
N SER A 151 11.32 0.76 -51.59
CA SER A 151 10.11 -0.07 -51.67
C SER A 151 9.87 -0.53 -53.10
N GLY A 152 10.33 -1.75 -53.38
CA GLY A 152 10.06 -2.45 -54.63
C GLY A 152 8.56 -2.73 -54.75
N ARG A 153 7.93 -2.12 -55.75
CA ARG A 153 6.63 -2.56 -56.26
C ARG A 153 6.74 -2.72 -57.77
N ALA A 154 7.41 -3.79 -58.18
CA ALA A 154 7.35 -4.26 -59.56
C ALA A 154 5.95 -4.82 -59.83
N GLY A 155 5.17 -4.10 -60.64
CA GLY A 155 4.00 -4.65 -61.30
C GLY A 155 4.44 -5.64 -62.38
N GLY A 156 4.10 -6.91 -62.20
CA GLY A 156 4.23 -7.96 -63.20
C GLY A 156 2.85 -8.52 -63.51
N GLY A 157 2.28 -8.13 -64.65
CA GLY A 157 1.20 -8.88 -65.28
C GLY A 157 1.78 -10.11 -65.97
N GLY A 158 1.14 -11.27 -65.79
CA GLY A 158 1.54 -12.53 -66.41
C GLY A 158 1.04 -13.70 -65.59
N GLY A 159 0.16 -14.51 -66.16
CA GLY A 159 -0.63 -15.50 -65.45
C GLY A 159 0.15 -16.67 -64.86
N ASP A 160 -0.45 -17.23 -63.81
CA ASP A 160 -0.63 -18.66 -63.56
C ASP A 160 -1.71 -18.81 -62.48
N PRO A 161 -2.63 -19.80 -62.54
CA PRO A 161 -3.54 -20.07 -61.45
C PRO A 161 -2.74 -20.74 -60.33
N ILE A 162 -2.22 -19.93 -59.40
CA ILE A 162 -1.48 -20.45 -58.25
C ILE A 162 -2.45 -21.21 -57.35
N ASP A 163 -2.19 -22.50 -57.24
CA ASP A 163 -2.83 -23.48 -56.37
C ASP A 163 -2.95 -22.97 -54.93
N SER A 164 -4.14 -22.44 -54.61
CA SER A 164 -4.51 -21.84 -53.32
C SER A 164 -4.44 -22.83 -52.15
N MET A 165 -4.38 -24.15 -52.41
CA MET A 165 -4.43 -25.15 -51.35
C MET A 165 -3.04 -25.51 -50.83
N LEU A 166 -1.98 -25.37 -51.64
CA LEU A 166 -0.63 -25.75 -51.22
C LEU A 166 0.07 -24.69 -50.34
N ARG A 167 -0.36 -23.42 -50.43
CA ARG A 167 0.24 -22.30 -49.68
C ARG A 167 -0.33 -22.11 -48.27
N ALA A 168 -1.45 -22.74 -47.94
CA ALA A 168 -2.04 -22.71 -46.59
C ALA A 168 -1.32 -23.65 -45.59
N VAL A 169 -0.56 -24.62 -46.09
CA VAL A 169 0.15 -25.63 -45.25
C VAL A 169 1.58 -25.19 -44.89
N ALA A 170 2.18 -24.27 -45.66
CA ALA A 170 3.53 -23.77 -45.41
C ALA A 170 3.55 -22.45 -44.62
N GLY A 171 3.11 -22.50 -43.36
CA GLY A 171 3.69 -21.78 -42.22
C GLY A 171 4.23 -20.35 -42.33
N SER A 172 3.67 -19.45 -43.15
CA SER A 172 4.02 -18.02 -43.09
C SER A 172 2.77 -17.15 -42.98
N GLY A 173 2.79 -16.26 -41.99
CA GLY A 173 1.66 -15.51 -41.48
C GLY A 173 0.82 -14.84 -42.58
N GLY A 174 -0.50 -14.91 -42.38
CA GLY A 174 -1.49 -14.31 -43.28
C GLY A 174 -1.17 -12.86 -43.58
N MET A 175 -1.21 -12.51 -44.87
CA MET A 175 -1.09 -11.15 -45.36
C MET A 175 -2.21 -10.30 -44.75
N MET A 176 -1.90 -9.54 -43.69
CA MET A 176 -2.75 -8.43 -43.25
C MET A 176 -2.79 -7.40 -44.37
N THR A 177 -3.98 -7.02 -44.82
CA THR A 177 -4.13 -5.91 -45.78
C THR A 177 -3.70 -4.59 -45.13
N ALA A 178 -3.18 -3.64 -45.92
CA ALA A 178 -2.74 -2.34 -45.41
C ALA A 178 -3.82 -1.59 -44.62
N ASP A 179 -5.09 -1.82 -44.94
CA ASP A 179 -6.23 -1.26 -44.21
C ASP A 179 -6.41 -1.89 -42.82
N MET A 180 -6.15 -3.19 -42.67
CA MET A 180 -6.16 -3.88 -41.38
C MET A 180 -4.98 -3.46 -40.48
N ALA A 181 -3.85 -3.08 -41.07
CA ALA A 181 -2.71 -2.52 -40.32
C ALA A 181 -3.04 -1.13 -39.76
N ARG A 182 -3.61 -0.23 -40.59
CA ARG A 182 -4.04 1.10 -40.15
C ARG A 182 -5.10 1.06 -39.06
N GLU A 183 -6.06 0.14 -39.15
CA GLU A 183 -7.10 0.00 -38.13
C GLU A 183 -6.53 -0.51 -36.78
N ARG A 184 -5.48 -1.33 -36.82
CA ARG A 184 -4.76 -1.76 -35.60
C ARG A 184 -3.98 -0.62 -34.96
N GLU A 185 -3.36 0.23 -35.76
CA GLU A 185 -2.65 1.43 -35.27
C GLU A 185 -3.62 2.41 -34.62
N ARG A 186 -4.80 2.65 -35.21
CA ARG A 186 -5.85 3.47 -34.59
C ARG A 186 -6.29 2.88 -33.24
N ARG A 187 -6.59 1.58 -33.19
CA ARG A 187 -6.97 0.91 -31.93
C ARG A 187 -5.87 0.95 -30.87
N ALA A 188 -4.61 0.83 -31.27
CA ALA A 188 -3.49 0.93 -30.35
C ALA A 188 -3.41 2.35 -29.77
N TRP A 189 -3.56 3.37 -30.61
CA TRP A 189 -3.61 4.77 -30.17
C TRP A 189 -4.80 5.04 -29.23
N GLU A 190 -6.00 4.55 -29.56
CA GLU A 190 -7.19 4.67 -28.69
C GLU A 190 -6.99 3.96 -27.35
N ALA A 191 -6.41 2.75 -27.35
CA ALA A 191 -6.12 2.00 -26.13
C ALA A 191 -5.05 2.67 -25.25
N ASP A 192 -4.05 3.30 -25.86
CA ASP A 192 -3.03 4.03 -25.13
C ASP A 192 -3.59 5.33 -24.52
N GLN A 193 -4.49 6.03 -25.22
CA GLN A 193 -5.25 7.15 -24.66
C GLN A 193 -6.15 6.73 -23.49
N GLU A 194 -6.86 5.60 -23.62
CA GLU A 194 -7.70 5.07 -22.54
C GLU A 194 -6.86 4.67 -21.32
N ARG A 195 -5.65 4.13 -21.54
CA ARG A 195 -4.70 3.81 -20.46
C ARG A 195 -4.16 5.05 -19.76
N GLU A 196 -3.88 6.13 -20.50
CA GLU A 196 -3.47 7.39 -19.90
C GLU A 196 -4.57 7.95 -19.00
N LEU A 197 -5.81 8.04 -19.50
CA LEU A 197 -6.96 8.49 -18.71
C LEU A 197 -7.23 7.61 -17.49
N ALA A 198 -7.14 6.28 -17.65
CA ALA A 198 -7.28 5.36 -16.53
C ALA A 198 -6.14 5.49 -15.51
N GLY A 199 -4.93 5.81 -15.97
CA GLY A 199 -3.77 6.11 -15.14
C GLY A 199 -3.99 7.37 -14.30
N GLU A 200 -4.45 8.45 -14.93
CA GLU A 200 -4.81 9.70 -14.27
C GLU A 200 -5.92 9.50 -13.23
N GLU A 201 -7.00 8.79 -13.58
CA GLU A 201 -8.09 8.49 -12.65
C GLU A 201 -7.61 7.65 -11.45
N ALA A 202 -6.75 6.67 -11.69
CA ALA A 202 -6.16 5.87 -10.63
C ALA A 202 -5.26 6.71 -9.70
N GLU A 203 -4.52 7.68 -10.25
CA GLU A 203 -3.74 8.63 -9.47
C GLU A 203 -4.63 9.55 -8.63
N GLU A 204 -5.73 10.06 -9.17
CA GLU A 204 -6.69 10.85 -8.41
C GLU A 204 -7.29 10.05 -7.26
N ARG A 205 -7.68 8.79 -7.48
CA ARG A 205 -8.20 7.92 -6.43
C ARG A 205 -7.15 7.70 -5.33
N ARG A 206 -5.88 7.50 -5.70
CA ARG A 206 -4.77 7.41 -4.73
C ARG A 206 -4.59 8.72 -3.94
N ARG A 207 -4.71 9.88 -4.58
CA ARG A 207 -4.62 11.20 -3.92
C ARG A 207 -5.77 11.40 -2.94
N LYS A 208 -7.01 11.16 -3.37
CA LYS A 208 -8.22 11.24 -2.53
C LYS A 208 -8.10 10.34 -1.30
N HIS A 209 -7.72 9.07 -1.49
CA HIS A 209 -7.49 8.14 -0.39
C HIS A 209 -6.40 8.62 0.59
N LYS A 210 -5.30 9.19 0.09
CA LYS A 210 -4.24 9.76 0.93
C LYS A 210 -4.75 10.96 1.74
N GLU A 211 -5.55 11.83 1.14
CA GLU A 211 -6.17 12.98 1.81
C GLU A 211 -7.15 12.54 2.90
N GLU A 212 -7.96 11.52 2.62
CA GLU A 212 -8.88 10.91 3.60
C GLU A 212 -8.10 10.37 4.82
N LEU A 213 -7.04 9.59 4.58
CA LEU A 213 -6.18 9.07 5.66
C LEU A 213 -5.53 10.18 6.49
N LEU A 214 -5.08 11.26 5.85
CA LEU A 214 -4.52 12.42 6.54
C LEU A 214 -5.59 13.14 7.38
N SER A 215 -6.81 13.28 6.85
CA SER A 215 -7.92 13.90 7.57
C SER A 215 -8.33 13.08 8.79
N LEU A 216 -8.43 11.76 8.67
CA LEU A 216 -8.71 10.83 9.77
C LEU A 216 -7.62 10.91 10.84
N GLY A 217 -6.35 10.98 10.43
CA GLY A 217 -5.23 11.16 11.35
C GLY A 217 -5.30 12.47 12.14
N LYS A 218 -5.71 13.57 11.51
CA LYS A 218 -5.94 14.87 12.18
C LYS A 218 -7.08 14.77 13.18
N GLN A 219 -8.23 14.22 12.79
CA GLN A 219 -9.39 14.02 13.68
C GLN A 219 -9.02 13.18 14.91
N THR A 220 -8.29 12.07 14.71
CA THR A 220 -7.84 11.22 15.81
C THR A 220 -6.92 11.97 16.79
N ARG A 221 -6.03 12.84 16.28
CA ARG A 221 -5.16 13.67 17.13
C ARG A 221 -5.95 14.72 17.89
N GLU A 222 -6.91 15.38 17.24
CA GLU A 222 -7.81 16.35 17.88
C GLU A 222 -8.63 15.69 18.98
N GLU A 223 -9.17 14.50 18.76
CA GLU A 223 -9.91 13.75 19.78
C GLU A 223 -9.04 13.38 20.98
N ARG A 224 -7.80 12.94 20.74
CA ARG A 224 -6.83 12.69 21.82
C ARG A 224 -6.54 13.96 22.62
N GLN A 225 -6.30 15.08 21.95
CA GLN A 225 -6.09 16.37 22.62
C GLN A 225 -7.33 16.81 23.42
N ARG A 226 -8.54 16.62 22.89
CA ARG A 226 -9.79 16.91 23.61
C ARG A 226 -9.94 16.01 24.85
N ALA A 227 -9.61 14.73 24.73
CA ALA A 227 -9.65 13.79 25.85
C ALA A 227 -8.62 14.16 26.94
N GLU A 228 -7.39 14.51 26.54
CA GLU A 228 -6.34 14.99 27.44
C GLU A 228 -6.75 16.30 28.13
N ALA A 229 -7.30 17.27 27.39
CA ALA A 229 -7.80 18.52 27.95
C ALA A 229 -8.96 18.28 28.93
N ALA A 230 -9.87 17.34 28.63
CA ALA A 230 -10.94 16.98 29.54
C ALA A 230 -10.41 16.31 30.83
N LYS A 231 -9.36 15.50 30.72
CA LYS A 231 -8.69 14.89 31.87
C LYS A 231 -7.99 15.97 32.72
N ALA A 232 -7.25 16.88 32.09
CA ALA A 232 -6.59 18.00 32.77
C ALA A 232 -7.61 18.87 33.53
N ARG A 233 -8.74 19.23 32.90
CA ARG A 233 -9.83 19.98 33.57
C ARG A 233 -10.40 19.24 34.79
N LYS A 234 -10.59 17.92 34.71
CA LYS A 234 -11.04 17.13 35.85
C LYS A 234 -10.00 17.15 36.98
N GLU A 235 -8.73 16.99 36.65
CA GLU A 235 -7.64 17.03 37.62
C GLU A 235 -7.54 18.41 38.29
N GLU A 236 -7.60 19.50 37.53
CA GLU A 236 -7.66 20.87 38.04
C GLU A 236 -8.86 21.08 38.98
N ALA A 237 -10.05 20.66 38.57
CA ALA A 237 -11.24 20.74 39.43
C ALA A 237 -11.07 19.95 40.74
N THR A 238 -10.41 18.78 40.71
CA THR A 238 -10.10 18.04 41.94
C THR A 238 -9.05 18.74 42.80
N LYS A 239 -8.06 19.40 42.21
CA LYS A 239 -7.04 20.19 42.92
C LYS A 239 -7.69 21.39 43.61
N VAL A 240 -8.49 22.16 42.89
CA VAL A 240 -9.26 23.29 43.45
C VAL A 240 -10.14 22.83 44.61
N ARG A 241 -10.91 21.74 44.45
CA ARG A 241 -11.71 21.19 45.54
C ARG A 241 -10.87 20.78 46.76
N ARG A 242 -9.70 20.17 46.55
CA ARG A 242 -8.79 19.82 47.65
C ARG A 242 -8.26 21.07 48.35
N ASP A 243 -7.89 22.10 47.61
CA ASP A 243 -7.34 23.33 48.17
C ASP A 243 -8.41 24.14 48.92
N ASP A 244 -9.64 24.18 48.41
CA ASP A 244 -10.80 24.74 49.13
C ASP A 244 -11.05 24.04 50.47
N LEU A 245 -10.98 22.71 50.47
CA LEU A 245 -11.14 21.91 51.70
C LEU A 245 -10.00 22.18 52.70
N LYS A 246 -8.75 22.28 52.23
CA LYS A 246 -7.61 22.66 53.08
C LYS A 246 -7.81 24.05 53.68
N GLN A 247 -8.27 25.02 52.89
CA GLN A 247 -8.53 26.38 53.37
C GLN A 247 -9.65 26.42 54.41
N LYS A 248 -10.75 25.71 54.18
CA LYS A 248 -11.86 25.60 55.15
C LYS A 248 -11.37 24.99 56.47
N PHE A 249 -10.60 23.89 56.39
CA PHE A 249 -10.03 23.24 57.56
C PHE A 249 -9.08 24.18 58.35
N LEU A 250 -8.22 24.93 57.66
CA LEU A 250 -7.35 25.92 58.31
C LEU A 250 -8.15 27.04 58.99
N LYS A 251 -9.22 27.53 58.35
CA LYS A 251 -10.12 28.54 58.95
C LYS A 251 -10.80 27.99 60.21
N GLU A 252 -11.28 26.75 60.19
CA GLU A 252 -11.88 26.09 61.36
C GLU A 252 -10.88 25.93 62.50
N GLN A 253 -9.62 25.54 62.20
CA GLN A 253 -8.55 25.44 63.19
C GLN A 253 -8.25 26.80 63.84
N ILE A 254 -8.18 27.88 63.05
CA ILE A 254 -7.98 29.24 63.55
C ILE A 254 -9.16 29.67 64.43
N ALA A 255 -10.40 29.46 63.97
CA ALA A 255 -11.60 29.79 64.74
C ALA A 255 -11.66 29.03 66.07
N LYS A 256 -11.33 27.74 66.08
CA LYS A 256 -11.26 26.92 67.29
C LYS A 256 -10.21 27.42 68.27
N LYS A 257 -9.02 27.80 67.78
CA LYS A 257 -7.96 28.39 68.62
C LYS A 257 -8.38 29.75 69.19
N LEU A 258 -9.01 30.61 68.39
CA LEU A 258 -9.53 31.91 68.85
C LEU A 258 -10.61 31.73 69.91
N ALA A 259 -11.55 30.80 69.71
CA ALA A 259 -12.59 30.49 70.70
C ALA A 259 -11.98 29.98 72.02
N ALA A 260 -10.99 29.09 71.96
CA ALA A 260 -10.28 28.60 73.15
C ALA A 260 -9.53 29.71 73.90
N VAL A 261 -8.95 30.68 73.18
CA VAL A 261 -8.30 31.87 73.79
C VAL A 261 -9.34 32.77 74.46
N GLN A 262 -10.51 33.00 73.83
CA GLN A 262 -11.58 33.79 74.44
C GLN A 262 -12.15 33.13 75.70
N GLN A 263 -12.35 31.81 75.68
CA GLN A 263 -12.78 31.07 76.88
C GLN A 263 -11.77 31.18 78.03
N LYS A 264 -10.46 31.13 77.75
CA LYS A 264 -9.41 31.34 78.76
C LYS A 264 -9.34 32.78 79.29
N LYS A 265 -9.86 33.76 78.57
CA LYS A 265 -9.85 35.18 78.98
C LYS A 265 -11.11 35.56 79.77
N ALA A 266 -12.17 34.75 79.67
CA ALA A 266 -13.45 34.93 80.37
C ALA A 266 -13.56 34.10 81.67
N ALA A 267 -12.63 33.17 81.90
CA ALA A 267 -12.44 32.44 83.15
C ALA A 267 -11.34 33.12 83.99
#